data_AF-A0A672KB98-F1
#
_entry.id   AF-A0A672KB98-F1
#
_cell.length_a   1.000
_cell.length_b   1.000
_cell.length_c   1.000
_cell.angle_alpha   90.00
_cell.angle_beta   90.00
_cell.angle_gamma   90.00
#
_symmetry.space_group_name_H-M   'P 1'
#
loop_
_entity.id
_entity.type
_entity.pdbx_description
1 polymer ?
#
loop_
_entity_poly.entity_id
_entity_poly.type
_entity_poly.pdbx_seq_one_letter_code
_entity_poly.pdbx_strand_id
1 'polypeptide(L)'
;MNPNYTEFKFPQIKAHPWTKVFRPRTPPEAIALCSRLLEYTPTSRFTPLEACAHTFFDELREPNLKLPNGRERPVLFNFTTQGMLHTNAQTMMID
;
A
#
# COMPACT_ATOMS: atom_id res chain seq x y z
N MET A 1 -5.90 15.08 -5.78
CA MET A 1 -5.42 16.18 -6.65
C MET A 1 -6.55 17.20 -6.77
N ASN A 2 -6.24 18.50 -6.70
CA ASN A 2 -7.25 19.56 -6.61
C ASN A 2 -7.74 19.95 -8.03
N PRO A 3 -9.01 19.69 -8.38
CA PRO A 3 -9.55 20.02 -9.71
C PRO A 3 -9.58 21.52 -9.98
N ASN A 4 -9.56 22.36 -8.94
CA ASN A 4 -9.56 23.82 -9.06
C ASN A 4 -8.14 24.40 -9.25
N TYR A 5 -7.11 23.55 -9.29
CA TYR A 5 -5.71 23.95 -9.43
C TYR A 5 -5.18 23.60 -10.82
N THR A 6 -5.54 24.42 -11.81
CA THR A 6 -5.30 24.17 -13.24
C THR A 6 -4.09 24.90 -13.81
N GLU A 7 -3.69 26.03 -13.22
CA GLU A 7 -2.70 26.93 -13.82
C GLU A 7 -1.53 27.20 -12.88
N PHE A 8 -0.58 26.28 -12.85
CA PHE A 8 0.78 26.54 -12.35
C PHE A 8 1.79 25.80 -13.21
N LYS A 9 2.76 26.53 -13.78
CA LYS A 9 3.84 25.92 -14.55
C LYS A 9 4.94 25.47 -13.60
N PHE A 10 4.91 24.21 -13.21
CA PHE A 10 6.03 23.59 -12.53
C PHE A 10 7.17 23.30 -13.51
N PRO A 11 8.44 23.34 -13.05
CA PRO A 11 9.51 22.72 -13.80
C PRO A 11 9.20 21.23 -14.02
N GLN A 12 9.48 20.72 -15.22
CA GLN A 12 9.30 19.30 -15.52
C GLN A 12 10.43 18.51 -14.85
N ILE A 13 10.12 17.92 -13.69
CA ILE A 13 11.04 17.03 -12.97
C ILE A 13 10.66 15.59 -13.30
N LYS A 14 11.61 14.82 -13.81
CA LYS A 14 11.41 13.39 -14.03
C LYS A 14 11.33 12.66 -12.69
N ALA A 15 10.42 11.70 -12.59
CA ALA A 15 10.33 10.84 -11.41
C ALA A 15 11.67 10.16 -11.13
N HIS A 16 12.10 10.20 -9.87
CA HIS A 16 13.27 9.45 -9.45
C HIS A 16 12.90 7.96 -9.33
N PRO A 17 13.70 7.02 -9.86
CA PRO A 17 13.38 5.60 -9.74
C PRO A 17 13.25 5.18 -8.27
N TRP A 18 12.16 4.49 -7.92
CA TRP A 18 11.91 4.04 -6.54
C TRP A 18 13.08 3.23 -5.95
N THR A 19 13.72 2.38 -6.75
CA THR A 19 14.89 1.58 -6.35
C THR A 19 16.11 2.42 -5.94
N LYS A 20 16.17 3.70 -6.33
CA LYS A 20 17.22 4.64 -5.94
C LYS A 20 16.81 5.58 -4.79
N VAL A 21 15.51 5.66 -4.47
CA VAL A 21 15.01 6.41 -3.31
C VAL A 21 15.38 5.70 -2.00
N PHE A 22 15.36 4.37 -2.00
CA PHE A 22 15.67 3.56 -0.83
C PHE A 22 17.14 3.13 -0.80
N ARG A 23 17.64 2.81 0.40
CA ARG A 23 18.99 2.27 0.58
C ARG A 23 19.17 0.91 -0.12
N PRO A 24 20.40 0.52 -0.49
CA PRO A 24 20.68 -0.84 -0.94
C PRO A 24 20.22 -1.89 0.08
N ARG A 25 19.71 -3.03 -0.42
CA ARG A 25 19.13 -4.15 0.37
C ARG A 25 17.77 -3.87 1.03
N THR A 26 17.08 -2.79 0.68
CA THR A 26 15.65 -2.69 0.96
C THR A 26 14.91 -3.78 0.18
N PRO A 27 14.01 -4.55 0.81
CA PRO A 27 13.29 -5.60 0.12
C PRO A 27 12.44 -5.07 -1.05
N PRO A 28 12.48 -5.69 -2.24
CA PRO A 28 11.81 -5.17 -3.43
C PRO A 28 10.30 -5.05 -3.28
N GLU A 29 9.67 -5.96 -2.55
CA GLU A 29 8.23 -5.95 -2.28
C GLU A 29 7.81 -4.80 -1.33
N ALA A 30 8.70 -4.35 -0.43
CA ALA A 30 8.47 -3.13 0.35
C ALA A 30 8.46 -1.88 -0.55
N ILE A 31 9.40 -1.81 -1.49
CA ILE A 31 9.48 -0.72 -2.49
C ILE A 31 8.24 -0.73 -3.38
N ALA A 32 7.80 -1.92 -3.82
CA ALA A 32 6.59 -2.08 -4.62
C ALA A 32 5.34 -1.58 -3.86
N LEU A 33 5.18 -1.96 -2.59
CA LEU A 33 4.07 -1.48 -1.76
C LEU A 33 4.07 0.05 -1.66
N CYS A 34 5.23 0.66 -1.35
CA CYS A 34 5.35 2.11 -1.26
C CYS A 34 4.95 2.81 -2.57
N SER A 35 5.35 2.26 -3.71
CA SER A 35 5.00 2.82 -5.03
C SER A 35 3.49 2.86 -5.29
N ARG A 36 2.75 1.88 -4.76
CA ARG A 36 1.29 1.77 -4.91
C ARG A 36 0.52 2.62 -3.90
N LEU A 37 1.15 3.01 -2.78
CA LEU A 37 0.55 3.90 -1.79
C LEU A 37 0.79 5.37 -2.13
N LEU A 38 1.97 5.69 -2.65
CA LEU A 38 2.44 7.05 -2.94
C LEU A 38 2.12 7.49 -4.37
N GLU A 39 0.88 7.25 -4.80
CA GLU A 39 0.36 7.71 -6.09
C GLU A 39 -0.24 9.11 -5.99
N TYR A 40 0.04 9.95 -7.00
CA TYR A 40 -0.54 11.30 -7.07
C TYR A 40 -2.05 11.24 -7.28
N THR A 41 -2.50 10.34 -8.17
CA THR A 41 -3.92 10.11 -8.44
C THR A 41 -4.54 9.35 -7.26
N PRO A 42 -5.48 9.97 -6.50
CA PRO A 42 -5.98 9.37 -5.26
C PRO A 42 -6.62 8.00 -5.44
N THR A 43 -7.35 7.81 -6.54
CA THR A 43 -8.05 6.55 -6.87
C THR A 43 -7.13 5.45 -7.37
N SER A 44 -5.87 5.77 -7.72
CA SER A 44 -4.88 4.76 -8.11
C SER A 44 -4.13 4.16 -6.93
N ARG A 45 -4.31 4.71 -5.73
CA ARG A 45 -3.69 4.22 -4.50
C ARG A 45 -4.36 2.92 -4.07
N PHE A 46 -3.58 2.04 -3.45
CA PHE A 46 -4.16 0.91 -2.74
C PHE A 46 -5.09 1.36 -1.62
N THR A 47 -6.22 0.70 -1.53
CA THR A 47 -7.07 0.70 -0.35
C THR A 47 -6.35 0.02 0.82
N PRO A 48 -6.79 0.25 2.07
CA PRO A 48 -6.20 -0.40 3.23
C PRO A 48 -6.21 -1.93 3.14
N LEU A 49 -7.30 -2.54 2.63
CA LEU A 49 -7.38 -4.00 2.56
C LEU A 49 -6.49 -4.58 1.46
N GLU A 50 -6.39 -3.91 0.30
CA GLU A 50 -5.42 -4.29 -0.74
C GLU A 50 -3.98 -4.21 -0.24
N ALA A 51 -3.65 -3.16 0.53
CA ALA A 51 -2.34 -3.04 1.16
C ALA A 51 -2.10 -4.18 2.17
N CYS A 52 -3.08 -4.50 3.02
CA CYS A 52 -3.01 -5.64 3.94
C CYS A 52 -2.88 -6.99 3.22
N ALA A 53 -3.35 -7.11 1.98
CA ALA A 53 -3.24 -8.31 1.14
C ALA A 53 -1.92 -8.38 0.35
N HIS A 54 -1.10 -7.34 0.36
CA HIS A 54 0.15 -7.27 -0.41
C HIS A 54 1.18 -8.35 0.02
N THR A 55 2.06 -8.73 -0.92
CA THR A 55 3.09 -9.78 -0.73
C THR A 55 4.16 -9.41 0.28
N PHE A 56 4.39 -8.11 0.51
CA PHE A 56 5.26 -7.65 1.60
C PHE A 56 4.85 -8.18 2.97
N PHE A 57 3.57 -8.50 3.16
CA PHE A 57 3.05 -9.08 4.40
C PHE A 57 2.87 -10.60 4.34
N ASP A 58 3.37 -11.31 3.32
CA ASP A 58 3.26 -12.77 3.22
C ASP A 58 3.90 -13.48 4.42
N GLU A 59 5.06 -13.01 4.89
CA GLU A 59 5.72 -13.56 6.07
C GLU A 59 4.81 -13.53 7.30
N LEU A 60 3.96 -12.49 7.43
CA LEU A 60 3.00 -12.38 8.53
C LEU A 60 1.92 -13.46 8.50
N ARG A 61 1.71 -14.15 7.37
CA ARG A 61 0.73 -15.21 7.17
C ARG A 61 1.31 -16.61 7.45
N GLU A 62 2.63 -16.73 7.53
CA GLU A 62 3.29 -18.02 7.79
C GLU A 62 2.88 -18.59 9.14
N PRO A 63 2.43 -19.86 9.23
CA PRO A 63 1.85 -20.42 10.45
C PRO A 63 2.85 -20.47 11.61
N ASN A 64 4.15 -20.58 11.31
CA ASN A 64 5.21 -20.73 12.30
C ASN A 64 5.96 -19.43 12.60
N LEU A 65 5.46 -18.28 12.14
CA LEU A 65 6.10 -16.99 12.39
C LEU A 65 6.14 -16.67 13.88
N LYS A 66 7.34 -16.35 14.38
CA LYS A 66 7.55 -15.81 15.72
C LYS A 66 8.19 -14.43 15.65
N LEU A 67 7.90 -13.62 16.65
CA LEU A 67 8.57 -12.33 16.81
C LEU A 67 10.07 -12.56 17.07
N PRO A 68 10.94 -11.57 16.81
CA PRO A 68 12.39 -11.69 17.02
C PRO A 68 12.80 -12.05 18.46
N ASN A 69 11.92 -11.80 19.44
CA ASN A 69 12.10 -12.17 20.85
C ASN A 69 11.55 -13.58 21.19
N GLY A 70 11.14 -14.36 20.19
CA GLY A 70 10.57 -15.69 20.34
C GLY A 70 9.11 -15.75 20.76
N ARG A 71 8.44 -14.61 20.99
CA ARG A 71 7.00 -14.59 21.32
C ARG A 71 6.15 -14.88 20.08
N GLU A 72 4.94 -15.40 20.32
CA GLU A 72 3.95 -15.57 19.27
C GLU A 72 3.52 -14.21 18.70
N ARG A 73 3.12 -14.21 17.42
CA ARG A 73 2.57 -13.01 16.77
C ARG A 73 1.23 -12.60 17.44
N PRO A 74 0.89 -11.30 17.43
CA PRO A 74 -0.43 -10.85 17.86
C PRO A 74 -1.52 -11.38 16.91
N VAL A 75 -2.80 -11.16 17.27
CA VAL A 75 -3.92 -11.52 16.40
C VAL A 75 -3.92 -10.60 15.18
N LEU A 76 -3.77 -11.17 13.99
CA LEU A 76 -3.69 -10.42 12.72
C LEU A 76 -4.88 -10.66 11.77
N PHE A 77 -5.62 -11.76 11.96
CA PHE A 77 -6.59 -12.26 10.96
C PHE A 77 -8.03 -12.34 11.49
N ASN A 78 -8.33 -11.68 12.61
CA ASN A 78 -9.66 -11.60 13.21
C ASN A 78 -10.52 -10.51 12.55
N PHE A 79 -10.63 -10.53 11.22
CA PHE A 79 -11.43 -9.56 10.49
C PHE A 79 -12.93 -9.75 10.79
N THR A 80 -13.63 -8.65 11.02
CA THR A 80 -15.09 -8.64 11.12
C THR A 80 -15.71 -8.41 9.74
N THR A 81 -16.98 -8.79 9.55
CA THR A 81 -17.72 -8.51 8.31
C THR A 81 -17.65 -7.03 7.94
N GLN A 82 -17.86 -6.13 8.91
CA GLN A 82 -17.74 -4.68 8.69
C GLN A 82 -16.34 -4.27 8.22
N GLY A 83 -15.29 -4.88 8.78
CA GLY A 83 -13.91 -4.61 8.39
C GLY A 83 -13.56 -5.03 6.96
N MET A 84 -14.27 -6.00 6.39
CA MET A 84 -14.07 -6.48 5.02
C MET A 84 -14.89 -5.74 3.96
N LEU A 85 -15.98 -5.06 4.34
CA LEU A 85 -16.92 -4.45 3.40
C LEU A 85 -16.42 -3.15 2.73
N HIS A 86 -15.37 -2.52 3.26
CA HIS A 86 -14.87 -1.24 2.74
C HIS A 86 -14.13 -1.34 1.39
N THR A 87 -14.09 -2.52 0.76
CA THR A 87 -13.46 -2.74 -0.55
C THR A 87 -14.30 -2.26 -1.73
N ASN A 88 -15.64 -2.17 -1.59
CA ASN A 88 -16.53 -2.14 -2.75
C ASN A 88 -17.18 -0.78 -3.05
N ALA A 89 -16.89 0.27 -2.27
CA ALA A 89 -17.63 1.53 -2.37
C ALA A 89 -17.18 2.46 -3.52
N GLN A 90 -16.12 2.15 -4.26
CA GLN A 90 -15.64 3.01 -5.37
C GLN A 90 -15.80 2.41 -6.78
N THR A 91 -16.18 1.13 -6.91
CA THR A 91 -16.39 0.49 -8.23
C THR A 91 -17.84 0.59 -8.75
N MET A 92 -18.83 0.91 -7.90
CA MET A 92 -20.25 0.92 -8.30
C MET A 92 -20.83 2.30 -8.67
N MET A 93 -20.01 3.28 -9.06
CA MET A 93 -20.50 4.59 -9.51
C MET A 93 -20.14 4.94 -10.97
N ILE A 94 -19.87 3.92 -11.79
CA ILE A 94 -19.77 4.09 -13.24
C ILE A 94 -20.56 2.94 -13.90
N ASP A 95 -21.88 3.05 -13.86
CA ASP A 95 -22.82 2.55 -14.87
C ASP A 95 -23.95 3.60 -15.00
#